data_AF-A0A5C6BSP9-F1
#
_entry.id   AF-A0A5C6BSP9-F1
#
_cell.length_a   1.000
_cell.length_b   1.000
_cell.length_c   1.000
_cell.angle_alpha   90.00
_cell.angle_beta   90.00
_cell.angle_gamma   90.00
#
_symmetry.space_group_name_H-M   'P 1'
#
loop_
_entity.id
_entity.type
_entity.pdbx_description
1 polymer ?
#
loop_
_entity_poly.entity_id
_entity_poly.type
_entity_poly.pdbx_seq_one_letter_code
_entity_poly.pdbx_strand_id
1 'polypeptide(L)'
;MNATLNRKEYVELVGRGQPDAYPKSTEDVVSELRERGFDARVPALDYLIRKNVVSPPREGRNYQWRTKHVDRAAAVLEEQQCFLPRTWCNIELGISAAQRIRALRIAVWSAIDEFEVELREDESVFVMHVHPPRLSRDGLVEFTLCEDTQRDLETRRGELQTYDRTMMPDEIAWRKRRSKQQ
;
A
#
# COMPACT_ATOMS: atom_id res chain seq x y z
N MET A 1 -3.96 17.94 5.25
CA MET A 1 -4.99 17.11 4.56
C MET A 1 -5.40 16.00 5.50
N ASN A 2 -6.70 15.77 5.75
CA ASN A 2 -7.15 14.74 6.67
C ASN A 2 -6.72 13.34 6.17
N ALA A 3 -5.97 12.63 7.01
CA ALA A 3 -5.40 11.30 6.72
C ALA A 3 -6.42 10.16 6.90
N THR A 4 -7.64 10.47 7.31
CA THR A 4 -8.70 9.50 7.59
C THR A 4 -9.57 9.28 6.37
N LEU A 5 -9.43 8.12 5.73
CA LEU A 5 -10.46 7.58 4.85
C LEU A 5 -11.58 7.04 5.72
N ASN A 6 -12.82 7.45 5.48
CA ASN A 6 -13.95 6.76 6.10
C ASN A 6 -14.07 5.34 5.50
N ARG A 7 -14.74 4.43 6.22
CA ARG A 7 -14.90 3.02 5.81
C ARG A 7 -15.45 2.85 4.39
N LYS A 8 -16.30 3.75 3.93
CA LYS A 8 -16.89 3.73 2.58
C LYS A 8 -15.85 4.07 1.52
N GLU A 9 -15.06 5.11 1.74
CA GLU A 9 -13.97 5.50 0.83
C GLU A 9 -12.87 4.44 0.77
N TYR A 10 -12.60 3.73 1.88
CA TYR A 10 -11.71 2.56 1.86
C TYR A 10 -12.24 1.42 0.98
N VAL A 11 -13.52 1.08 1.13
CA VAL A 11 -14.17 0.03 0.32
C VAL A 11 -14.22 0.42 -1.16
N GLU A 12 -14.33 1.70 -1.48
CA GLU A 12 -14.27 2.21 -2.86
C GLU A 12 -12.83 2.22 -3.42
N LEU A 13 -11.82 2.55 -2.59
CA LEU A 13 -10.41 2.63 -3.01
C LEU A 13 -9.73 1.25 -3.12
N VAL A 14 -10.07 0.32 -2.23
CA VAL A 14 -9.39 -0.98 -2.07
C VAL A 14 -10.34 -2.16 -2.25
N GLY A 15 -11.63 -1.98 -1.92
CA GLY A 15 -12.56 -3.09 -1.71
C GLY A 15 -13.43 -3.48 -2.89
N ARG A 16 -13.48 -2.70 -3.97
CA ARG A 16 -14.24 -3.05 -5.17
C ARG A 16 -13.30 -3.02 -6.36
N GLY A 17 -12.79 -4.19 -6.75
CA GLY A 17 -12.34 -4.35 -8.12
C GLY A 17 -13.41 -3.79 -9.06
N GLN A 18 -13.00 -3.13 -10.15
CA GLN A 18 -13.94 -2.58 -11.12
C GLN A 18 -15.04 -3.61 -11.40
N PRO A 19 -16.34 -3.29 -11.27
CA PRO A 19 -17.42 -4.27 -11.45
C PRO A 19 -17.35 -5.03 -12.78
N ASP A 20 -16.78 -4.37 -13.80
CA ASP A 20 -16.53 -4.90 -15.14
C ASP A 20 -15.38 -5.93 -15.20
N ALA A 21 -14.61 -6.11 -14.11
CA ALA A 21 -13.53 -7.08 -13.97
C ALA A 21 -13.99 -8.46 -13.47
N TYR A 22 -15.31 -8.70 -13.38
CA TYR A 22 -15.88 -10.00 -13.04
C TYR A 22 -16.54 -10.65 -14.27
N PRO A 23 -16.55 -11.98 -14.36
CA PRO A 23 -16.13 -12.94 -13.34
C PRO A 23 -14.61 -13.11 -13.23
N LYS A 24 -14.14 -13.47 -12.02
CA LYS A 24 -12.71 -13.68 -11.71
C LYS A 24 -12.40 -15.17 -11.54
N SER A 25 -11.17 -15.55 -11.87
CA SER A 25 -10.61 -16.87 -11.52
C SER A 25 -10.43 -16.99 -10.00
N THR A 26 -10.23 -18.21 -9.51
CA THR A 26 -9.95 -18.42 -8.07
C THR A 26 -8.63 -17.76 -7.67
N GLU A 27 -7.64 -17.78 -8.55
CA GLU A 27 -6.32 -17.16 -8.37
C GLU A 27 -6.45 -15.63 -8.26
N ASP A 28 -7.23 -15.00 -9.13
CA ASP A 28 -7.46 -13.55 -9.08
C ASP A 28 -8.20 -13.13 -7.80
N VAL A 29 -9.13 -13.98 -7.33
CA VAL A 29 -9.82 -13.75 -6.05
C VAL A 29 -8.87 -13.89 -4.86
N VAL A 30 -7.90 -14.82 -4.91
CA VAL A 30 -6.86 -14.91 -3.89
C VAL A 30 -6.07 -13.60 -3.82
N SER A 31 -5.62 -13.08 -4.97
CA SER A 31 -4.90 -11.80 -5.04
C SER A 31 -5.73 -10.67 -4.45
N GLU A 32 -6.99 -10.54 -4.86
CA GLU A 32 -7.91 -9.52 -4.34
C GLU A 32 -8.14 -9.62 -2.82
N LEU A 33 -8.35 -10.83 -2.29
CA LEU A 33 -8.55 -11.02 -0.84
C LEU A 33 -7.27 -10.70 -0.05
N ARG A 34 -6.08 -10.98 -0.61
CA ARG A 34 -4.80 -10.60 -0.01
C ARG A 34 -4.60 -9.08 -0.02
N GLU A 35 -5.00 -8.39 -1.08
CA GLU A 35 -5.02 -6.92 -1.13
C GLU A 35 -5.97 -6.33 -0.08
N ARG A 36 -7.11 -6.99 0.17
CA ARG A 36 -8.03 -6.66 1.27
C ARG A 36 -7.49 -7.04 2.65
N GLY A 37 -6.34 -7.72 2.75
CA GLY A 37 -5.65 -8.01 4.00
C GLY A 37 -5.86 -9.42 4.57
N PHE A 38 -6.50 -10.33 3.85
CA PHE A 38 -6.74 -11.71 4.31
C PHE A 38 -5.63 -12.67 3.85
N ASP A 39 -5.26 -13.67 4.65
CA ASP A 39 -4.34 -14.74 4.21
C ASP A 39 -5.08 -15.78 3.34
N ALA A 40 -5.62 -15.31 2.23
CA ALA A 40 -6.29 -16.17 1.26
C ALA A 40 -5.28 -17.02 0.48
N ARG A 41 -5.67 -18.28 0.23
CA ARG A 41 -4.98 -19.25 -0.63
C ARG A 41 -6.00 -20.09 -1.38
N VAL A 42 -5.65 -20.59 -2.57
CA VAL A 42 -6.55 -21.42 -3.38
C VAL A 42 -7.16 -22.59 -2.58
N PRO A 43 -6.39 -23.37 -1.79
CA PRO A 43 -6.96 -24.47 -0.99
C PRO A 43 -7.99 -24.02 0.05
N ALA A 44 -7.84 -22.80 0.60
CA ALA A 44 -8.80 -22.25 1.55
C ALA A 44 -10.12 -21.89 0.85
N LEU A 45 -10.05 -21.27 -0.33
CA LEU A 45 -11.24 -20.97 -1.12
C LEU A 45 -11.95 -22.23 -1.60
N ASP A 46 -11.20 -23.24 -2.04
CA ASP A 46 -11.76 -24.55 -2.38
C ASP A 46 -12.47 -25.20 -1.19
N TYR A 47 -11.92 -25.07 0.02
CA TYR A 47 -12.57 -25.55 1.23
C TYR A 47 -13.91 -24.85 1.48
N LEU A 48 -13.97 -23.52 1.32
CA LEU A 48 -15.22 -22.76 1.45
C LEU A 48 -16.27 -23.20 0.42
N ILE A 49 -15.85 -23.51 -0.81
CA ILE A 49 -16.73 -24.06 -1.85
C ILE A 49 -17.25 -25.45 -1.45
N ARG A 50 -16.35 -26.36 -1.04
CA ARG A 50 -16.72 -27.73 -0.62
C ARG A 50 -17.66 -27.74 0.58
N LYS A 51 -17.58 -26.74 1.46
CA LYS A 51 -18.49 -26.56 2.60
C LYS A 51 -19.79 -25.83 2.25
N ASN A 52 -20.02 -25.50 0.98
CA ASN A 52 -21.17 -24.72 0.50
C ASN A 52 -21.31 -23.36 1.19
N VAL A 53 -20.20 -22.80 1.69
CA VAL A 53 -20.18 -21.46 2.31
C VAL A 53 -20.20 -20.39 1.21
N VAL A 54 -19.56 -20.69 0.09
CA VAL A 54 -19.60 -19.88 -1.14
C VAL A 54 -19.87 -20.81 -2.31
N SER A 55 -20.71 -20.38 -3.25
CA SER A 55 -21.11 -21.22 -4.40
C SER A 55 -20.95 -20.44 -5.71
N PRO A 56 -19.70 -20.19 -6.15
CA PRO A 56 -19.48 -19.57 -7.46
C PRO A 56 -19.91 -20.54 -8.57
N PRO A 57 -20.56 -20.05 -9.64
CA PRO A 57 -20.86 -20.86 -10.81
C PRO A 57 -19.58 -21.38 -11.46
N ARG A 58 -19.69 -22.45 -12.25
CA ARG A 58 -18.55 -23.08 -12.91
C ARG A 58 -18.73 -23.05 -14.42
N GLU A 59 -17.67 -22.74 -15.14
CA GLU A 59 -17.60 -22.82 -16.60
C GLU A 59 -16.44 -23.75 -16.98
N GLY A 60 -16.79 -24.92 -17.52
CA GLY A 60 -15.84 -26.00 -17.70
C GLY A 60 -15.17 -26.42 -16.39
N ARG A 61 -13.85 -26.25 -16.29
CA ARG A 61 -13.07 -26.62 -15.10
C ARG A 61 -12.94 -25.48 -14.08
N ASN A 62 -13.24 -24.24 -14.46
CA ASN A 62 -12.91 -23.05 -13.67
C ASN A 62 -14.13 -22.46 -12.96
N TYR A 63 -13.93 -21.93 -11.76
CA TYR A 63 -14.96 -21.19 -11.02
C TYR A 63 -15.02 -19.75 -11.50
N GLN A 64 -16.24 -19.24 -11.65
CA GLN A 64 -16.54 -17.88 -12.08
C GLN A 64 -16.98 -17.07 -10.85
N TRP A 65 -16.00 -16.53 -10.13
CA TRP A 65 -16.27 -15.73 -8.94
C TRP A 65 -16.91 -14.40 -9.33
N ARG A 66 -17.88 -13.96 -8.53
CA ARG A 66 -18.55 -12.66 -8.67
C ARG A 66 -18.33 -11.90 -7.38
N THR A 67 -18.53 -10.60 -7.38
CA THR A 67 -18.34 -9.74 -6.20
C THR A 67 -19.01 -10.31 -4.94
N LYS A 68 -20.27 -10.75 -5.03
CA LYS A 68 -20.99 -11.37 -3.90
C LYS A 68 -20.31 -12.62 -3.32
N HIS A 69 -19.62 -13.40 -4.15
CA HIS A 69 -18.90 -14.60 -3.72
C HIS A 69 -17.60 -14.22 -2.99
N VAL A 70 -16.90 -13.21 -3.52
CA VAL A 70 -15.68 -12.66 -2.91
C VAL A 70 -16.00 -12.01 -1.56
N ASP A 71 -17.06 -11.21 -1.49
CA ASP A 71 -17.48 -10.56 -0.24
C ASP A 71 -17.90 -11.59 0.81
N ARG A 72 -18.57 -12.67 0.41
CA ARG A 72 -18.90 -13.76 1.33
C ARG A 72 -17.65 -14.51 1.82
N ALA A 73 -16.69 -14.77 0.93
CA ALA A 73 -15.42 -15.38 1.33
C ALA A 73 -14.64 -14.48 2.29
N ALA A 74 -14.58 -13.17 2.02
CA ALA A 74 -13.95 -12.18 2.90
C ALA A 74 -14.58 -12.18 4.30
N ALA A 75 -15.91 -12.16 4.39
CA ALA A 75 -16.61 -12.21 5.67
C ALA A 75 -16.27 -13.46 6.49
N VAL A 76 -16.14 -14.63 5.84
CA VAL A 76 -15.80 -15.88 6.54
C VAL A 76 -14.34 -15.88 6.99
N LEU A 77 -13.43 -15.35 6.17
CA LEU A 77 -12.02 -15.19 6.55
C LEU A 77 -11.87 -14.20 7.71
N GLU A 78 -12.69 -13.14 7.74
CA GLU A 78 -12.79 -12.19 8.86
C GLU A 78 -13.30 -12.87 10.14
N GLU A 79 -14.40 -13.63 10.06
CA GLU A 79 -14.97 -14.42 11.17
C GLU A 79 -13.95 -15.41 11.74
N GLN A 80 -13.11 -16.00 10.88
CA GLN A 80 -12.04 -16.95 11.25
C GLN A 80 -10.72 -16.26 11.60
N GLN A 81 -10.68 -14.92 11.60
CA GLN A 81 -9.49 -14.11 11.85
C GLN A 81 -8.27 -14.50 11.00
N CYS A 82 -8.51 -14.94 9.77
CA CYS A 82 -7.51 -15.33 8.78
C CYS A 82 -6.90 -14.10 8.09
N PHE A 83 -6.21 -13.29 8.89
CA PHE A 83 -5.56 -12.06 8.44
C PHE A 83 -4.09 -12.29 8.12
N LEU A 84 -3.56 -11.51 7.16
CA LEU A 84 -2.11 -11.40 6.99
C LEU A 84 -1.47 -10.76 8.25
N PRO A 85 -0.20 -11.05 8.56
CA PRO A 85 0.48 -10.46 9.72
C PRO A 85 0.41 -8.92 9.75
N ARG A 86 0.55 -8.26 8.60
CA ARG A 86 0.42 -6.80 8.49
C ARG A 86 -0.97 -6.31 8.89
N THR A 87 -2.02 -7.06 8.52
CA THR A 87 -3.41 -6.72 8.85
C THR A 87 -3.67 -6.90 10.35
N TRP A 88 -3.13 -7.95 10.95
CA TRP A 88 -3.14 -8.12 12.41
C TRP A 88 -2.52 -6.93 13.14
N CYS A 89 -1.32 -6.50 12.72
CA CYS A 89 -0.69 -5.30 13.29
C CYS A 89 -1.59 -4.08 13.16
N ASN A 90 -2.22 -3.86 12.00
CA ASN A 90 -3.10 -2.71 11.80
C ASN A 90 -4.32 -2.74 12.74
N ILE A 91 -4.93 -3.91 12.94
CA ILE A 91 -6.05 -4.10 13.87
C ILE A 91 -5.64 -3.76 15.31
N GLU A 92 -4.53 -4.33 15.79
CA GLU A 92 -4.01 -4.09 17.15
C GLU A 92 -3.66 -2.61 17.38
N LEU A 93 -3.17 -1.94 16.35
CA LEU A 93 -2.82 -0.52 16.36
C LEU A 93 -4.03 0.41 16.20
N GLY A 94 -5.22 -0.13 15.93
CA GLY A 94 -6.44 0.65 15.70
C GLY A 94 -6.37 1.52 14.45
N ILE A 95 -5.62 1.09 13.43
CA ILE A 95 -5.47 1.79 12.14
C ILE A 95 -5.96 0.93 10.98
N SER A 96 -6.43 1.56 9.92
CA SER A 96 -6.78 0.86 8.67
C SER A 96 -5.56 0.70 7.75
N ALA A 97 -5.60 -0.30 6.88
CA ALA A 97 -4.55 -0.52 5.88
C ALA A 97 -4.35 0.70 4.95
N ALA A 98 -5.43 1.43 4.62
CA ALA A 98 -5.30 2.60 3.76
C ALA A 98 -4.74 3.83 4.48
N GLN A 99 -5.01 4.01 5.78
CA GLN A 99 -4.30 5.03 6.56
C GLN A 99 -2.80 4.78 6.52
N ARG A 100 -2.37 3.53 6.73
CA ARG A 100 -0.95 3.13 6.63
C ARG A 100 -0.35 3.40 5.25
N ILE A 101 -0.99 2.92 4.17
CA ILE A 101 -0.48 3.12 2.80
C ILE A 101 -0.39 4.60 2.46
N ARG A 102 -1.41 5.39 2.83
CA ARG A 102 -1.41 6.84 2.59
C ARG A 102 -0.29 7.53 3.34
N ALA A 103 -0.11 7.22 4.61
CA ALA A 103 0.95 7.81 5.43
C ALA A 103 2.34 7.48 4.86
N LEU A 104 2.56 6.23 4.41
CA LEU A 104 3.80 5.84 3.76
C LEU A 104 4.04 6.64 2.47
N ARG A 105 3.03 6.77 1.61
CA ARG A 105 3.14 7.56 0.37
C ARG A 105 3.44 9.02 0.62
N ILE A 106 2.80 9.62 1.61
CA ILE A 106 3.06 11.00 2.01
C ILE A 106 4.52 11.14 2.46
N ALA A 107 5.03 10.21 3.28
CA ALA A 107 6.41 10.25 3.74
C ALA A 107 7.41 10.06 2.58
N VAL A 108 7.14 9.13 1.66
CA VAL A 108 7.95 8.91 0.45
C VAL A 108 8.00 10.17 -0.39
N TRP A 109 6.85 10.77 -0.72
CA TRP A 109 6.82 11.99 -1.53
C TRP A 109 7.48 13.18 -0.84
N SER A 110 7.32 13.31 0.48
CA SER A 110 8.00 14.36 1.25
C SER A 110 9.52 14.18 1.21
N ALA A 111 10.02 12.95 1.33
CA ALA A 111 11.45 12.66 1.22
C ALA A 111 12.00 12.87 -0.21
N ILE A 112 11.23 12.49 -1.23
CA ILE A 112 11.60 12.75 -2.64
C ILE A 112 11.73 14.25 -2.88
N ASP A 113 10.78 15.06 -2.39
CA ASP A 113 10.78 16.51 -2.54
C ASP A 113 11.94 17.18 -1.75
N GLU A 114 12.17 16.74 -0.51
CA GLU A 114 13.21 17.33 0.36
C GLU A 114 14.65 17.02 -0.09
N PHE A 115 14.87 15.81 -0.62
CA PHE A 115 16.21 15.31 -0.95
C PHE A 115 16.47 15.23 -2.46
N GLU A 116 15.47 15.52 -3.31
CA GLU A 116 15.56 15.44 -4.77
C GLU A 116 16.07 14.07 -5.28
N VAL A 117 15.58 12.98 -4.65
CA VAL A 117 15.99 11.60 -4.95
C VAL A 117 14.80 10.75 -5.43
N GLU A 118 15.09 9.67 -6.14
CA GLU A 118 14.11 8.61 -6.36
C GLU A 118 14.07 7.66 -5.16
N LEU A 119 12.93 7.59 -4.48
CA LEU A 119 12.67 6.62 -3.41
C LEU A 119 11.50 5.71 -3.78
N ARG A 120 11.64 4.43 -3.45
CA ARG A 120 10.55 3.45 -3.60
C ARG A 120 9.64 3.49 -2.37
N GLU A 121 8.39 3.05 -2.53
CA GLU A 121 7.46 2.80 -1.42
C GLU A 121 7.89 1.55 -0.61
N ASP A 122 9.05 1.64 0.05
CA ASP A 122 9.62 0.60 0.89
C ASP A 122 9.46 1.00 2.36
N GLU A 123 8.76 0.19 3.17
CA GLU A 123 8.58 0.50 4.60
C GLU A 123 9.88 0.35 5.41
N SER A 124 10.89 -0.37 4.90
CA SER A 124 12.13 -0.64 5.64
C SER A 124 13.02 0.60 5.84
N VAL A 125 12.81 1.65 5.04
CA VAL A 125 13.55 2.93 5.14
C VAL A 125 12.86 3.96 6.02
N PHE A 126 11.69 3.61 6.58
CA PHE A 126 10.91 4.50 7.44
C PHE A 126 10.63 3.87 8.81
N VAL A 127 10.58 4.73 9.82
CA VAL A 127 10.02 4.44 11.14
C VAL A 127 8.54 4.79 11.12
N MET A 128 7.70 3.81 11.46
CA MET A 128 6.25 4.00 11.61
C MET A 128 5.91 4.49 13.01
N HIS A 129 5.32 5.67 13.11
CA HIS A 129 4.76 6.22 14.35
C HIS A 129 3.26 5.99 14.38
N VAL A 130 2.75 5.43 15.46
CA VAL A 130 1.33 5.18 15.65
C VAL A 130 0.83 6.00 16.82
N HIS A 131 -0.16 6.84 16.54
CA HIS A 131 -0.92 7.54 17.56
C HIS A 131 -2.24 6.79 17.74
N PRO A 132 -2.41 6.04 18.84
CA PRO A 132 -3.60 5.23 19.04
C PRO A 132 -4.85 6.12 19.14
N PRO A 133 -6.03 5.60 18.76
CA PRO A 133 -7.28 6.31 18.89
C PRO A 133 -7.52 6.75 20.34
N ARG A 134 -8.07 7.95 20.52
CA ARG A 134 -8.54 8.46 21.81
C ARG A 134 -10.00 8.91 21.66
N LEU A 135 -10.67 9.18 22.79
CA LEU A 135 -12.10 9.52 22.82
C LEU A 135 -12.56 10.57 21.79
N SER A 136 -11.69 11.51 21.41
CA SER A 136 -12.01 12.60 20.48
C SER A 136 -11.31 12.49 19.11
N ARG A 137 -10.57 11.40 18.82
CA ARG A 137 -9.74 11.28 17.62
C ARG A 137 -9.48 9.82 17.23
N ASP A 138 -9.62 9.51 15.96
CA ASP A 138 -9.23 8.22 15.39
C ASP A 138 -7.72 7.99 15.50
N GLY A 139 -7.30 6.74 15.33
CA GLY A 139 -5.90 6.38 15.23
C GLY A 139 -5.25 7.08 14.04
N LEU A 140 -4.03 7.57 14.23
CA LEU A 140 -3.21 8.19 13.19
C LEU A 140 -1.92 7.40 13.06
N VAL A 141 -1.42 7.31 11.82
CA VAL A 141 -0.12 6.73 11.53
C VAL A 141 0.67 7.72 10.70
N GLU A 142 1.94 7.86 11.05
CA GLU A 142 2.92 8.71 10.37
C GLU A 142 4.17 7.89 10.09
N PHE A 143 4.91 8.27 9.05
CA PHE A 143 6.19 7.65 8.73
C PHE A 143 7.26 8.74 8.67
N THR A 144 8.39 8.50 9.31
CA THR A 144 9.59 9.35 9.23
C THR A 144 10.75 8.52 8.72
N LEU A 145 11.72 9.12 8.03
CA LEU A 145 12.90 8.38 7.60
C LEU A 145 13.62 7.75 8.80
N CYS A 146 14.21 6.58 8.59
CA CYS A 146 15.17 6.02 9.53
C CYS A 146 16.40 6.95 9.62
N GLU A 147 17.00 7.06 10.81
CA GLU A 147 18.12 7.99 11.03
C GLU A 147 19.33 7.72 10.11
N ASP A 148 19.60 6.45 9.81
CA ASP A 148 20.66 6.02 8.92
C ASP A 148 20.40 6.45 7.47
N THR A 149 19.17 6.25 7.00
CA THR A 149 18.72 6.65 5.66
C THR A 149 18.71 8.16 5.53
N GLN A 150 18.20 8.87 6.54
CA GLN A 150 18.21 10.33 6.56
C GLN A 150 19.65 10.87 6.47
N ARG A 151 20.58 10.33 7.25
CA ARG A 151 22.00 10.75 7.22
C ARG A 151 22.67 10.49 5.87
N ASP A 152 22.38 9.35 5.23
CA ASP A 152 22.90 9.03 3.89
C ASP A 152 22.38 10.03 2.85
N LEU A 153 21.08 10.33 2.87
CA LEU A 153 20.46 11.30 1.96
C LEU A 153 20.99 12.73 2.18
N GLU A 154 21.15 13.15 3.44
CA GLU A 154 21.77 14.45 3.78
C GLU A 154 23.20 14.55 3.26
N THR A 155 23.98 13.47 3.37
CA THR A 155 25.37 13.42 2.88
C THR A 155 25.39 13.57 1.35
N ARG A 156 24.57 12.80 0.62
CA ARG A 156 24.47 12.88 -0.84
C ARG A 156 24.01 14.26 -1.32
N ARG A 157 23.03 14.87 -0.62
CA ARG A 157 22.57 16.23 -0.92
C ARG A 157 23.69 17.25 -0.74
N GLY A 158 24.49 17.11 0.32
CA GLY A 158 25.66 17.96 0.57
C GLY A 158 26.75 17.80 -0.49
N GLU A 159 27.02 16.57 -0.95
CA GLU A 159 27.99 16.30 -2.03
C GLU A 159 27.54 16.94 -3.35
N LEU A 160 26.26 16.82 -3.71
CA LEU A 160 25.70 17.42 -4.92
C LEU A 160 25.78 18.95 -4.88
N GLN A 161 25.45 19.57 -3.75
CA GLN A 161 25.55 21.02 -3.57
C GLN A 161 27.01 21.52 -3.59
N THR A 162 27.95 20.71 -3.12
CA THR A 162 29.37 21.04 -3.15
C THR A 162 29.93 20.92 -4.57
N TYR A 163 29.52 19.89 -5.31
CA TYR A 163 29.88 19.67 -6.71
C TYR A 163 29.37 20.79 -7.63
N ASP A 164 28.15 21.27 -7.43
CA ASP A 164 27.57 22.36 -8.23
C ASP A 164 28.22 23.73 -7.93
N ARG A 165 28.82 23.89 -6.73
CA ARG A 165 29.58 25.08 -6.35
C ARG A 165 31.03 25.08 -6.84
N THR A 166 31.62 23.90 -7.08
CA THR A 166 32.99 23.76 -7.57
C THR A 166 33.07 23.59 -9.09
N MET A 167 31.95 23.33 -9.78
CA MET A 167 31.88 23.34 -11.24
C MET A 167 32.20 24.73 -11.82
N MET A 168 33.08 24.74 -12.83
CA MET A 168 33.38 25.96 -13.58
C MET A 168 32.15 26.40 -14.40
N PRO A 169 31.94 27.71 -14.65
CA PRO A 169 30.78 28.24 -15.38
C PRO A 169 30.49 27.55 -16.73
N ASP A 170 31.55 27.10 -17.40
CA ASP A 170 31.47 26.45 -18.72
C ASP A 170 30.85 25.04 -18.65
N GLU A 171 31.02 24.32 -17.54
CA GLU A 171 30.45 22.98 -17.35
C GLU A 171 28.95 23.06 -17.02
N ILE A 172 28.54 24.06 -16.24
CA ILE A 172 27.13 24.38 -15.96
C ILE A 172 26.40 24.76 -17.25
N ALA A 173 27.05 25.55 -18.11
CA ALA A 173 26.50 25.96 -19.41
C ALA A 173 26.33 24.78 -20.38
N TRP A 174 27.27 23.82 -20.38
CA TRP A 174 27.17 22.61 -21.19
C TRP A 174 26.02 21.70 -20.73
N ARG A 175 25.85 21.51 -19.41
CA ARG A 175 24.77 20.68 -18.84
C ARG A 175 23.38 21.24 -19.14
N LYS A 176 23.19 22.56 -19.01
CA LYS A 176 21.92 23.26 -19.32
C LYS A 176 21.54 23.21 -20.80
N ARG A 177 22.52 23.08 -21.72
CA ARG A 177 22.25 22.89 -23.16
C ARG A 177 21.76 21.48 -23.47
N ARG A 178 22.25 20.49 -22.72
CA ARG A 178 21.91 19.08 -22.93
C ARG A 178 20.53 18.70 -22.39
N SER A 179 20.11 19.30 -21.27
CA SER A 179 18.78 19.07 -20.67
C SER A 179 17.63 19.74 -21.43
N LYS A 180 17.90 20.65 -22.39
CA LYS A 180 16.89 21.29 -23.25
C LYS A 180 16.65 20.57 -24.58
N GLN A 181 17.38 19.49 -24.85
CA GLN A 181 17.25 18.70 -26.09
C GLN A 181 16.56 17.34 -25.89
N GLN A 182 16.01 17.09 -24.69
CA GLN A 182 15.13 15.96 -24.40
C GLN A 182 13.69 16.43 -24.23
#